data_AF-A0A7J9C2W4-F1
#
_entry.id   AF-A0A7J9C2W4-F1
#
_cell.length_a   1.000
_cell.length_b   1.000
_cell.length_c   1.000
_cell.angle_alpha   90.00
_cell.angle_beta   90.00
_cell.angle_gamma   90.00
#
_symmetry.space_group_name_H-M   'P 1'
#
loop_
_entity.id
_entity.type
_entity.pdbx_description
1 polymer ?
#
loop_
_entity_poly.entity_id
_entity_poly.type
_entity_poly.pdbx_seq_one_letter_code
_entity_poly.pdbx_strand_id
1 'polypeptide(L)'
;ERKLYDGIRDSNIEPICGRPLGLKFDTQTCHLNIADAYFGLLVVGPNGGTAIRLAISAKGVPFKFTNGLDIDTSTGMVYFTDSSSLLQIRDADFLVSSRDKTERLLKYNPYTGDVSILYKGLAFPNGVALSAIRLFSVADNIKRNKNGEFWVALNNGRLGTITNGAPDPIGMKFNQ
;
A
#
# COMPACT_ATOMS: atom_id res chain seq x y z
N GLU A 1 12.05 -5.62 23.51
CA GLU A 1 11.53 -6.94 23.10
C GLU A 1 10.26 -6.74 22.26
N ARG A 2 10.13 -7.41 21.11
CA ARG A 2 8.93 -7.32 20.26
C ARG A 2 7.89 -8.30 20.78
N LYS A 3 6.74 -7.81 21.25
CA LYS A 3 5.63 -8.65 21.73
C LYS A 3 4.89 -9.28 20.54
N LEU A 4 4.53 -10.56 20.64
CA LEU A 4 3.61 -11.21 19.71
C LEU A 4 2.25 -10.51 19.80
N TYR A 5 1.72 -10.10 18.64
CA TYR A 5 0.41 -9.49 18.51
C TYR A 5 -0.67 -10.57 18.61
N ASP A 6 -1.64 -10.37 19.49
CA ASP A 6 -2.73 -11.33 19.83
C ASP A 6 -3.90 -11.30 18.82
N GLY A 7 -3.78 -10.52 17.75
CA GLY A 7 -4.79 -10.40 16.71
C GLY A 7 -5.91 -9.40 17.04
N ILE A 8 -5.90 -8.80 18.23
CA ILE A 8 -6.91 -7.81 18.63
C ILE A 8 -6.51 -6.46 18.01
N ARG A 9 -7.41 -5.88 17.20
CA ARG A 9 -7.26 -4.54 16.63
C ARG A 9 -7.25 -3.48 17.73
N ASP A 10 -6.10 -3.24 18.34
CA ASP A 10 -5.87 -2.10 19.24
C ASP A 10 -4.95 -1.09 18.54
N SER A 11 -5.52 0.06 18.20
CA SER A 11 -4.83 1.14 17.49
C SER A 11 -3.63 1.72 18.25
N ASN A 12 -3.52 1.48 19.55
CA ASN A 12 -2.39 1.94 20.37
C ASN A 12 -1.16 1.03 20.25
N ILE A 13 -1.35 -0.25 19.92
CA ILE A 13 -0.26 -1.23 19.79
C ILE A 13 0.21 -1.40 18.34
N GLU A 14 -0.63 -1.08 17.35
CA GLU A 14 -0.25 -1.15 15.94
C GLU A 14 1.04 -0.37 15.61
N PRO A 15 1.31 0.85 16.14
CA PRO A 15 2.58 1.53 15.91
C PRO A 15 3.81 0.81 16.47
N ILE A 16 3.62 -0.12 17.39
CA ILE A 16 4.69 -0.91 18.05
C ILE A 16 4.87 -2.25 17.33
N CYS A 17 3.77 -2.89 16.95
CA CYS A 17 3.77 -4.24 16.36
C CYS A 17 3.80 -4.25 14.83
N GLY A 18 3.44 -3.13 14.19
CA GLY A 18 3.18 -3.04 12.76
C GLY A 18 1.74 -3.40 12.41
N ARG A 19 1.37 -3.11 11.17
CA ARG A 19 0.09 -3.49 10.56
C ARG A 19 0.31 -3.72 9.05
N PRO A 20 0.64 -4.95 8.64
CA PRO A 20 0.75 -5.30 7.23
C PRO A 20 -0.61 -5.12 6.52
N LEU A 21 -0.64 -4.33 5.44
CA LEU A 21 -1.85 -4.09 4.64
C LEU A 21 -1.69 -4.57 3.20
N GLY A 22 -0.52 -4.34 2.60
CA GLY A 22 -0.19 -4.82 1.26
C GLY A 22 0.78 -5.99 1.33
N LEU A 23 0.46 -7.10 0.68
CA LEU A 23 1.30 -8.29 0.64
C LEU A 23 1.41 -8.79 -0.81
N LYS A 24 2.63 -9.05 -1.27
CA LYS A 24 2.85 -9.67 -2.59
C LYS A 24 4.11 -10.52 -2.59
N PHE A 25 3.98 -11.74 -3.07
CA PHE A 25 5.13 -12.58 -3.38
C PHE A 25 5.76 -12.13 -4.70
N ASP A 26 7.08 -11.98 -4.67
CA ASP A 26 7.90 -12.00 -5.88
C ASP A 26 8.01 -13.45 -6.32
N THR A 27 7.46 -13.77 -7.48
CA THR A 27 7.44 -15.14 -8.02
C THR A 27 8.80 -15.62 -8.48
N GLN A 28 9.77 -14.73 -8.69
CA GLN A 28 11.13 -15.11 -9.11
C GLN A 28 12.01 -15.46 -7.90
N THR A 29 11.91 -14.68 -6.82
CA THR A 29 12.75 -14.84 -5.62
C THR A 29 12.05 -15.57 -4.47
N CYS A 30 10.73 -15.77 -4.58
CA CYS A 30 9.87 -16.26 -3.50
C CYS A 30 9.87 -15.36 -2.25
N HIS A 31 10.32 -14.11 -2.36
CA HIS A 31 10.28 -13.14 -1.27
C HIS A 31 8.88 -12.56 -1.11
N LEU A 32 8.42 -12.42 0.13
CA LEU A 32 7.19 -11.73 0.47
C LEU A 32 7.49 -10.25 0.72
N ASN A 33 7.05 -9.38 -0.19
CA ASN A 33 7.10 -7.93 0.01
C ASN A 33 5.85 -7.48 0.78
N ILE A 34 6.06 -6.56 1.71
CA ILE A 34 5.05 -6.10 2.66
C ILE A 34 5.02 -4.58 2.68
N ALA A 35 3.84 -3.98 2.49
CA ALA A 35 3.57 -2.60 2.81
C ALA A 35 2.89 -2.57 4.17
N ASP A 36 3.65 -2.16 5.18
CA ASP A 36 3.19 -2.06 6.55
C ASP A 36 2.78 -0.62 6.86
N ALA A 37 1.60 -0.41 7.43
CA ALA A 37 1.05 0.93 7.67
C ALA A 37 1.97 1.87 8.47
N TYR A 38 2.86 1.32 9.31
CA TYR A 38 3.73 2.10 10.19
C TYR A 38 5.21 1.96 9.84
N PHE A 39 5.61 0.81 9.28
CA PHE A 39 7.04 0.49 9.10
C PHE A 39 7.58 0.69 7.68
N GLY A 40 6.70 1.01 6.72
CA GLY A 40 7.09 1.29 5.33
C GLY A 40 7.07 0.03 4.47
N LEU A 41 7.97 -0.02 3.49
CA LEU A 41 8.15 -1.20 2.65
C LEU A 41 9.12 -2.18 3.32
N LEU A 42 8.68 -3.41 3.50
CA LEU A 42 9.43 -4.51 4.11
C LEU A 42 9.52 -5.72 3.17
N VAL A 43 10.42 -6.64 3.50
CA VAL A 43 10.52 -7.94 2.84
C VAL A 43 10.82 -9.06 3.83
N VAL A 44 10.28 -10.24 3.55
CA VAL A 44 10.57 -11.50 4.26
C VAL A 44 11.00 -12.54 3.22
N GLY A 45 12.07 -13.28 3.51
CA GLY A 45 12.56 -14.35 2.64
C GLY A 45 11.61 -15.57 2.62
N PRO A 46 11.88 -16.57 1.75
CA PRO A 46 10.97 -17.72 1.58
C PRO A 46 10.87 -18.60 2.83
N ASN A 47 11.86 -18.52 3.72
CA ASN A 47 11.90 -19.26 4.98
C ASN A 47 11.16 -18.54 6.12
N GLY A 48 10.50 -17.42 5.84
CA GLY A 48 9.85 -16.60 6.86
C GLY A 48 10.86 -15.83 7.72
N GLY A 49 10.49 -15.59 8.98
CA GLY A 49 11.30 -14.87 9.95
C GLY A 49 10.95 -13.39 10.07
N THR A 50 11.88 -12.61 10.62
CA THR A 50 11.66 -11.18 10.86
C THR A 50 11.78 -10.39 9.56
N ALA A 51 10.78 -9.58 9.24
CA ALA A 51 10.79 -8.71 8.09
C ALA A 51 11.92 -7.66 8.17
N ILE A 52 12.59 -7.44 7.04
CA ILE A 52 13.64 -6.45 6.85
C ILE A 52 13.02 -5.21 6.21
N ARG A 53 13.37 -4.01 6.70
CA ARG A 53 12.91 -2.73 6.12
C ARG A 53 13.69 -2.43 4.85
N LEU A 54 12.99 -2.28 3.73
CA LEU A 54 13.54 -1.86 2.44
C LEU A 54 13.52 -0.34 2.27
N ALA A 55 12.41 0.31 2.65
CA ALA A 55 12.26 1.75 2.51
C ALA A 55 11.31 2.36 3.54
N ILE A 56 11.64 3.58 3.99
CA ILE A 56 10.91 4.30 5.05
C ILE A 56 10.58 5.76 4.68
N SER A 57 11.13 6.24 3.56
CA SER A 57 10.92 7.59 3.08
C SER A 57 11.21 7.66 1.57
N ALA A 58 10.74 8.73 0.93
CA ALA A 58 11.11 9.07 -0.43
C ALA A 58 11.40 10.57 -0.52
N LYS A 59 12.54 10.94 -1.12
CA LYS A 59 13.01 12.34 -1.23
C LYS A 59 12.99 13.08 0.12
N GLY A 60 13.42 12.41 1.19
CA GLY A 60 13.48 12.98 2.54
C GLY A 60 12.15 13.09 3.28
N VAL A 61 11.02 12.75 2.64
CA VAL A 61 9.70 12.75 3.29
C VAL A 61 9.36 11.33 3.78
N PRO A 62 9.27 11.10 5.10
CA PRO A 62 8.93 9.80 5.67
C PRO A 62 7.58 9.26 5.18
N PHE A 63 7.44 7.95 5.16
CA PHE A 63 6.13 7.30 5.00
C PHE A 63 5.37 7.39 6.33
N LYS A 64 4.07 7.67 6.28
CA LYS A 64 3.21 7.65 7.47
C LYS A 64 2.11 6.62 7.36
N PHE A 65 1.72 6.24 6.15
CA PHE A 65 0.67 5.27 5.93
C PHE A 65 0.88 4.52 4.62
N THR A 66 1.83 3.60 4.59
CA THR A 66 1.98 2.67 3.45
C THR A 66 0.87 1.63 3.42
N ASN A 67 0.28 1.39 2.25
CA ASN A 67 -0.93 0.59 2.15
C ASN A 67 -0.79 -0.55 1.14
N GLY A 68 -1.13 -0.33 -0.13
CA GLY A 68 -1.04 -1.34 -1.18
C GLY A 68 0.34 -1.44 -1.81
N LEU A 69 0.68 -2.61 -2.35
CA LEU A 69 1.84 -2.79 -3.22
C LEU A 69 1.59 -3.81 -4.35
N ASP A 70 2.41 -3.75 -5.40
CA ASP A 70 2.53 -4.75 -6.45
C ASP A 70 3.98 -4.87 -6.93
N ILE A 71 4.29 -5.96 -7.61
CA ILE A 71 5.64 -6.25 -8.14
C ILE A 71 5.53 -6.46 -9.64
N ASP A 72 6.36 -5.76 -10.41
CA ASP A 72 6.53 -6.03 -11.82
C ASP A 72 7.35 -7.31 -12.00
N THR A 73 6.69 -8.40 -12.36
CA THR A 73 7.30 -9.72 -12.52
C THR A 73 8.37 -9.79 -13.61
N SER A 74 8.40 -8.82 -14.54
CA SER A 74 9.42 -8.76 -15.58
C SER A 74 10.70 -8.05 -15.14
N THR A 75 10.62 -7.11 -14.19
CA THR A 75 11.75 -6.26 -13.77
C THR A 75 12.13 -6.41 -12.30
N GLY A 76 11.25 -6.95 -11.46
CA GLY A 76 11.38 -6.99 -10.00
C GLY A 76 11.08 -5.65 -9.31
N MET A 77 10.72 -4.60 -10.05
CA MET A 77 10.42 -3.29 -9.47
C MET A 77 9.16 -3.37 -8.60
N VAL A 78 9.21 -2.77 -7.41
CA VAL A 78 8.08 -2.78 -6.46
C VAL A 78 7.38 -1.44 -6.51
N TYR A 79 6.07 -1.44 -6.69
CA TYR A 79 5.23 -0.24 -6.73
C TYR A 79 4.32 -0.26 -5.51
N PHE A 80 4.23 0.86 -4.79
CA PHE A 80 3.47 0.91 -3.53
C PHE A 80 2.89 2.30 -3.29
N THR A 81 1.85 2.38 -2.44
CA THR A 81 1.25 3.65 -2.04
C THR A 81 1.68 4.08 -0.65
N ASP A 82 1.75 5.38 -0.46
CA ASP A 82 1.71 6.05 0.84
C ASP A 82 0.45 6.91 0.87
N SER A 83 -0.59 6.42 1.57
CA SER A 83 -1.94 6.97 1.63
C SER A 83 -2.05 8.26 2.45
N SER A 84 -0.98 8.66 3.13
CA SER A 84 -0.79 9.99 3.71
C SER A 84 0.66 10.15 4.13
N SER A 85 1.24 11.33 3.92
CA SER A 85 2.55 11.67 4.50
C SER A 85 2.47 12.40 5.84
N LEU A 86 1.24 12.64 6.32
CA LEU A 86 0.96 13.42 7.52
C LEU A 86 0.33 12.57 8.63
N LEU A 87 -0.61 11.71 8.27
CA LEU A 87 -1.50 10.98 9.17
C LEU A 87 -1.22 9.48 9.10
N GLN A 88 -1.49 8.78 10.20
CA GLN A 88 -1.35 7.34 10.28
C GLN A 88 -2.72 6.65 10.15
N ILE A 89 -2.74 5.34 9.95
CA ILE A 89 -4.00 4.58 9.87
C ILE A 89 -4.86 4.66 11.14
N ARG A 90 -4.27 4.88 12.32
CA ARG A 90 -5.01 5.15 13.56
C ARG A 90 -5.81 6.47 13.53
N ASP A 91 -5.44 7.38 12.64
CA ASP A 91 -6.11 8.67 12.43
C ASP A 91 -7.14 8.59 11.28
N ALA A 92 -7.58 7.38 10.91
CA ALA A 92 -8.48 7.12 9.77
C ALA A 92 -9.76 7.97 9.78
N ASP A 93 -10.36 8.19 10.95
CA ASP A 93 -11.57 9.01 11.08
C ASP A 93 -11.30 10.48 10.70
N PHE A 94 -10.11 10.99 11.04
CA PHE A 94 -9.68 12.33 10.67
C PHE A 94 -9.23 12.41 9.22
N LEU A 95 -8.58 11.37 8.68
CA LEU A 95 -8.14 11.31 7.28
C LEU A 95 -9.29 11.70 6.32
N VAL A 96 -10.46 11.10 6.48
CA VAL A 96 -11.64 11.35 5.61
C VAL A 96 -12.10 12.82 5.63
N SER A 97 -11.96 13.50 6.76
CA SER A 97 -12.40 14.90 6.94
C SER A 97 -11.28 15.93 6.71
N SER A 98 -10.02 15.52 6.79
CA SER A 98 -8.82 16.38 6.80
C SER A 98 -8.49 17.07 5.47
N ARG A 99 -9.13 16.66 4.36
CA ARG A 99 -8.78 17.10 3.00
C ARG A 99 -7.29 16.91 2.69
N ASP A 100 -6.65 15.90 3.26
CA ASP A 100 -5.28 15.51 2.92
C ASP A 100 -5.16 15.28 1.40
N LYS A 101 -4.04 15.74 0.85
CA LYS A 101 -3.66 15.63 -0.56
C LYS A 101 -2.19 15.25 -0.72
N THR A 102 -1.61 14.64 0.31
CA THR A 102 -0.19 14.31 0.35
C THR A 102 0.13 12.89 -0.10
N GLU A 103 -0.86 12.18 -0.63
CA GLU A 103 -0.75 10.78 -1.02
C GLU A 103 0.19 10.60 -2.22
N ARG A 104 0.90 9.47 -2.23
CA ARG A 104 1.98 9.20 -3.19
C ARG A 104 1.86 7.82 -3.79
N LEU A 105 2.12 7.72 -5.10
CA LEU A 105 2.50 6.48 -5.77
C LEU A 105 4.02 6.43 -5.87
N LEU A 106 4.60 5.34 -5.40
CA LEU A 106 6.03 5.18 -5.23
C LEU A 106 6.52 3.94 -6.00
N LYS A 107 7.77 4.00 -6.46
CA LYS A 107 8.49 2.89 -7.08
C LYS A 107 9.79 2.64 -6.35
N TYR A 108 9.98 1.44 -5.83
CA TYR A 108 11.22 0.96 -5.23
C TYR A 108 11.98 0.09 -6.24
N ASN A 109 13.27 0.37 -6.39
CA ASN A 109 14.18 -0.41 -7.22
C ASN A 109 15.05 -1.33 -6.34
N PRO A 110 14.81 -2.65 -6.33
CA PRO A 110 15.52 -3.57 -5.44
C PRO A 110 17.02 -3.67 -5.71
N TYR A 111 17.48 -3.31 -6.92
CA TYR A 111 18.90 -3.37 -7.29
C TYR A 111 19.72 -2.18 -6.78
N THR A 112 19.05 -1.07 -6.44
CA THR A 112 19.71 0.18 -6.02
C THR A 112 19.28 0.62 -4.62
N GLY A 113 18.14 0.14 -4.13
CA GLY A 113 17.52 0.63 -2.90
C GLY A 113 16.75 1.94 -3.07
N ASP A 114 16.73 2.52 -4.28
CA ASP A 114 16.12 3.83 -4.51
C ASP A 114 14.59 3.79 -4.54
N VAL A 115 13.99 4.83 -3.95
CA VAL A 115 12.56 5.11 -4.07
C VAL A 115 12.31 6.37 -4.91
N SER A 116 11.57 6.19 -5.99
CA SER A 116 11.09 7.28 -6.85
C SER A 116 9.62 7.58 -6.58
N ILE A 117 9.24 8.85 -6.66
CA ILE A 117 7.85 9.29 -6.59
C ILE A 117 7.31 9.36 -8.01
N LEU A 118 6.32 8.54 -8.34
CA LEU A 118 5.67 8.54 -9.65
C LEU A 118 4.53 9.54 -9.73
N TYR A 119 3.82 9.73 -8.61
CA TYR A 119 2.69 10.65 -8.53
C TYR A 119 2.51 11.22 -7.11
N LYS A 120 1.92 12.41 -7.00
CA LYS A 120 1.53 13.08 -5.75
C LYS A 120 0.12 13.64 -5.85
N GLY A 121 -0.64 13.64 -4.76
CA GLY A 121 -1.96 14.27 -4.69
C GLY A 121 -3.08 13.43 -5.30
N LEU A 122 -3.03 12.11 -5.07
CA LEU A 122 -4.17 11.23 -5.32
C LEU A 122 -5.22 11.49 -4.24
N ALA A 123 -6.52 11.55 -4.56
CA ALA A 123 -7.54 11.64 -3.53
C ALA A 123 -7.79 10.25 -2.93
N PHE A 124 -7.33 10.00 -1.71
CA PHE A 124 -7.64 8.81 -0.91
C PHE A 124 -7.39 7.46 -1.64
N PRO A 125 -6.16 7.16 -2.09
CA PRO A 125 -5.82 5.87 -2.63
C PRO A 125 -5.77 4.85 -1.49
N ASN A 126 -6.91 4.21 -1.22
CA ASN A 126 -6.92 3.04 -0.37
C ASN A 126 -6.18 1.90 -1.09
N GLY A 127 -6.34 1.73 -2.42
CA GLY A 127 -5.65 0.75 -3.28
C GLY A 127 -6.56 -0.23 -4.09
N VAL A 128 -6.03 -1.12 -4.96
CA VAL A 128 -6.19 -1.32 -6.45
C VAL A 128 -6.33 -2.78 -7.08
N ALA A 129 -7.48 -3.39 -7.37
CA ALA A 129 -7.52 -4.84 -7.75
C ALA A 129 -7.22 -5.21 -9.24
N LEU A 130 -7.26 -6.52 -9.60
CA LEU A 130 -6.95 -7.10 -10.95
C LEU A 130 -8.31 -7.42 -11.53
N SER A 131 -8.45 -7.22 -12.83
CA SER A 131 -9.71 -7.36 -13.54
C SER A 131 -10.40 -8.71 -13.38
N ALA A 132 -11.74 -8.62 -13.39
CA ALA A 132 -12.78 -9.62 -13.62
C ALA A 132 -13.48 -10.27 -12.41
N ILE A 133 -13.16 -9.93 -11.16
CA ILE A 133 -13.75 -10.63 -10.00
C ILE A 133 -14.25 -9.63 -8.96
N ARG A 134 -15.51 -9.82 -8.53
CA ARG A 134 -16.11 -9.20 -7.34
C ARG A 134 -15.09 -9.19 -6.20
N LEU A 135 -14.87 -8.01 -5.63
CA LEU A 135 -13.98 -7.80 -4.49
C LEU A 135 -14.59 -8.42 -3.23
N PHE A 136 -14.24 -9.67 -2.94
CA PHE A 136 -14.52 -10.26 -1.64
C PHE A 136 -13.37 -9.87 -0.68
N SER A 137 -13.69 -8.93 0.21
CA SER A 137 -12.90 -8.49 1.37
C SER A 137 -11.72 -7.53 1.13
N VAL A 138 -11.51 -6.68 2.14
CA VAL A 138 -10.67 -5.47 2.16
C VAL A 138 -9.19 -5.83 2.03
N ALA A 139 -8.66 -5.68 0.82
CA ALA A 139 -7.25 -5.48 0.56
C ALA A 139 -7.17 -4.53 -0.64
N ASP A 140 -6.80 -3.30 -0.35
CA ASP A 140 -6.78 -2.21 -1.29
C ASP A 140 -5.38 -2.20 -1.96
N ASN A 141 -5.30 -3.03 -2.97
CA ASN A 141 -4.18 -3.52 -3.83
C ASN A 141 -3.28 -2.44 -4.60
N ILE A 142 -2.37 -2.74 -5.57
CA ILE A 142 -1.83 -1.96 -6.78
C ILE A 142 -1.84 -2.94 -7.97
N LYS A 143 -2.00 -2.55 -9.27
CA LYS A 143 -1.90 -3.51 -10.39
C LYS A 143 -1.44 -2.98 -11.75
N ARG A 144 -0.53 -3.74 -12.38
CA ARG A 144 -0.02 -3.52 -13.74
C ARG A 144 -0.61 -4.55 -14.72
N ASN A 145 -1.06 -4.13 -15.90
CA ASN A 145 -1.53 -5.06 -16.93
C ASN A 145 -0.40 -5.56 -17.85
N LYS A 146 -0.72 -6.49 -18.75
CA LYS A 146 0.23 -7.08 -19.71
C LYS A 146 0.86 -6.03 -20.65
N ASN A 147 0.22 -4.88 -20.83
CA ASN A 147 0.71 -3.78 -21.67
C ASN A 147 1.59 -2.80 -20.88
N GLY A 148 1.80 -3.04 -19.59
CA GLY A 148 2.63 -2.23 -18.73
C GLY A 148 1.94 -1.05 -18.06
N GLU A 149 0.62 -0.91 -18.23
CA GLU A 149 -0.18 0.18 -17.67
C GLU A 149 -0.48 -0.10 -16.20
N PHE A 150 -0.35 0.91 -15.34
CA PHE A 150 -0.77 0.79 -13.93
C PHE A 150 -2.20 1.25 -13.78
N TRP A 151 -2.98 0.46 -13.06
CA TRP A 151 -4.25 0.87 -12.52
C TRP A 151 -4.03 1.23 -11.06
N VAL A 152 -4.71 2.26 -10.57
CA VAL A 152 -4.75 2.59 -9.14
C VAL A 152 -6.21 2.83 -8.76
N ALA A 153 -6.81 1.98 -7.93
CA ALA A 153 -8.13 2.26 -7.39
C ALA A 153 -8.04 3.36 -6.34
N LEU A 154 -8.87 4.38 -6.57
CA LEU A 154 -9.04 5.53 -5.70
C LEU A 154 -10.35 5.40 -4.95
N ASN A 155 -10.34 5.66 -3.64
CA ASN A 155 -11.56 5.79 -2.87
C ASN A 155 -12.10 7.21 -3.09
N ASN A 156 -13.04 7.35 -4.02
CA ASN A 156 -13.65 8.63 -4.33
C ASN A 156 -14.77 9.00 -3.33
N GLY A 157 -14.41 9.09 -2.04
CA GLY A 157 -15.13 9.82 -0.98
C GLY A 157 -16.66 9.81 -0.99
N ARG A 158 -17.34 8.68 -1.22
CA ARG A 158 -18.79 8.63 -1.03
C ARG A 158 -19.10 8.43 0.45
N LEU A 159 -19.45 9.54 1.12
CA LEU A 159 -20.13 9.55 2.42
C LEU A 159 -21.43 8.73 2.31
N GLY A 160 -21.42 7.51 2.85
CA GLY A 160 -22.60 6.64 2.92
C GLY A 160 -22.26 5.22 3.37
N THR A 161 -23.21 4.57 4.07
CA THR A 161 -23.13 3.16 4.44
C THR A 161 -22.90 2.32 3.18
N ILE A 162 -21.82 1.52 3.16
CA ILE A 162 -21.52 0.58 2.09
C ILE A 162 -22.60 -0.51 2.12
N THR A 163 -23.69 -0.29 1.42
CA THR A 163 -24.63 -1.37 1.07
C THR A 163 -23.98 -2.22 -0.02
N ASN A 164 -24.36 -3.50 -0.10
CA ASN A 164 -23.79 -4.54 -0.98
C ASN A 164 -23.95 -4.30 -2.51
N GLY A 165 -23.96 -3.04 -2.96
CA GLY A 165 -24.08 -2.63 -4.35
C GLY A 165 -23.48 -1.26 -4.66
N ALA A 166 -22.57 -0.74 -3.83
CA ALA A 166 -21.81 0.47 -4.19
C ALA A 166 -20.94 0.19 -5.43
N PRO A 167 -20.96 1.07 -6.47
CA PRO A 167 -20.12 0.88 -7.65
C PRO A 167 -18.64 0.91 -7.27
N ASP A 168 -17.87 -0.01 -7.87
CA ASP A 168 -16.45 -0.24 -7.62
C ASP A 168 -15.62 1.07 -7.63
N PRO A 169 -14.53 1.15 -6.85
CA PRO A 169 -13.65 2.31 -6.85
C PRO A 169 -13.13 2.61 -8.26
N ILE A 170 -12.95 3.91 -8.56
CA ILE A 170 -12.50 4.36 -9.87
C ILE A 170 -11.02 4.00 -10.01
N GLY A 171 -10.70 3.16 -11.00
CA GLY A 171 -9.33 2.90 -11.41
C GLY A 171 -8.80 4.03 -12.29
N MET A 172 -7.71 4.68 -11.89
CA MET A 172 -6.95 5.57 -12.79
C MET A 172 -5.93 4.79 -13.60
N LYS A 173 -5.96 4.98 -14.92
CA LYS A 173 -4.96 4.47 -15.86
C LYS A 173 -3.70 5.33 -15.80
N PHE A 174 -2.55 4.71 -15.58
CA PHE A 174 -1.24 5.34 -15.72
C PHE A 174 -0.54 4.75 -16.95
N ASN A 175 -0.39 5.59 -17.97
CA ASN A 175 0.48 5.31 -19.11
C ASN A 175 1.79 6.05 -18.83
N GLN A 176 2.91 5.34 -18.84
CA GLN A 176 4.21 5.95 -19.05
C GLN A 176 4.58 5.76 -20.51
#